data_AF-A0A438VDQ9-F1
#
_entry.id   AF-A0A438VDQ9-F1
#
_cell.length_a   1.000
_cell.length_b   1.000
_cell.length_c   1.000
_cell.angle_alpha   90.00
_cell.angle_beta   90.00
_cell.angle_gamma   90.00
#
_symmetry.space_group_name_H-M   'P 1'
#
loop_
_entity.id
_entity.type
_entity.pdbx_description
1 polymer ?
#
loop_
_entity_poly.entity_id
_entity_poly.type
_entity_poly.pdbx_seq_one_letter_code
_entity_poly.pdbx_strand_id
1 'polypeptide(L)' 'PNFNNNVEPLEAISQAIEKAGYKLGEEIALALDVASSELVDEHFNYHLKGENKILDSHELVAYYKELVAKYPIV' A
#
# COMPACT_ATOMS: atom_id res chain seq x y z
N PRO A 1 8.50 -12.34 -5.01
CA PRO A 1 7.54 -11.91 -6.05
C PRO A 1 7.90 -10.51 -6.54
N ASN A 2 7.92 -10.31 -7.84
CA ASN A 2 8.05 -8.96 -8.41
C ASN A 2 6.64 -8.50 -8.77
N PHE A 3 6.19 -7.43 -8.14
CA PHE A 3 4.85 -6.88 -8.33
C PHE A 3 4.91 -5.65 -9.23
N ASN A 4 3.87 -5.44 -10.03
CA ASN A 4 3.80 -4.33 -10.98
C ASN A 4 3.28 -3.04 -10.35
N ASN A 5 2.69 -3.10 -9.16
CA ASN A 5 2.18 -1.94 -8.42
C ASN A 5 2.13 -2.26 -6.92
N ASN A 6 1.80 -1.27 -6.09
CA ASN A 6 1.80 -1.45 -4.64
C ASN A 6 0.53 -2.13 -4.12
N VAL A 7 -0.47 -2.38 -4.97
CA VAL A 7 -1.74 -3.04 -4.62
C VAL A 7 -1.62 -4.57 -4.70
N GLU A 8 -0.92 -5.09 -5.71
CA GLU A 8 -0.72 -6.53 -5.90
C GLU A 8 -0.14 -7.27 -4.65
N PRO A 9 0.84 -6.72 -3.90
CA PRO A 9 1.28 -7.32 -2.65
C PRO A 9 0.14 -7.48 -1.62
N LEU A 10 -0.75 -6.48 -1.51
CA LEU A 10 -1.87 -6.50 -0.56
C LEU A 10 -2.90 -7.56 -0.97
N GLU A 11 -3.17 -7.70 -2.26
CA GLU A 11 -4.03 -8.76 -2.78
C GLU A 11 -3.44 -10.14 -2.53
N ALA A 12 -2.14 -10.32 -2.78
CA ALA A 12 -1.45 -11.58 -2.55
C ALA A 12 -1.50 -12.00 -1.07
N ILE A 13 -1.27 -11.06 -0.15
CA ILE A 13 -1.36 -11.31 1.30
C ILE A 13 -2.80 -11.61 1.70
N SER A 14 -3.77 -10.84 1.19
CA SER A 14 -5.21 -11.07 1.45
C SER A 14 -5.63 -12.48 1.04
N GLN A 15 -5.25 -12.92 -0.15
CA GLN A 15 -5.52 -14.28 -0.62
C GLN A 15 -4.81 -15.35 0.23
N ALA A 16 -3.60 -15.07 0.72
CA ALA A 16 -2.88 -15.99 1.60
C ALA A 16 -3.57 -16.15 2.95
N ILE A 17 -4.09 -15.06 3.52
CA ILE A 17 -4.87 -15.05 4.77
C ILE A 17 -6.13 -15.90 4.61
N GLU A 18 -6.89 -15.70 3.54
CA GLU A 18 -8.08 -16.52 3.25
C GLU A 18 -7.75 -18.00 3.06
N LYS A 19 -6.66 -18.31 2.33
CA LYS A 19 -6.20 -19.69 2.13
C LYS A 19 -5.73 -20.36 3.42
N ALA A 20 -5.24 -19.57 4.38
CA ALA A 20 -4.89 -20.05 5.72
C ALA A 20 -6.12 -20.27 6.62
N GLY A 21 -7.32 -19.89 6.17
CA GLY A 21 -8.58 -20.09 6.89
C GLY A 21 -8.96 -18.94 7.84
N TYR A 22 -8.27 -17.80 7.76
CA TYR A 22 -8.58 -16.61 8.57
C TYR A 22 -9.41 -15.59 7.79
N LYS A 23 -10.18 -14.78 8.51
CA LYS A 23 -10.94 -13.67 7.95
C LYS A 23 -10.16 -12.36 8.01
N LEU A 24 -9.86 -11.83 6.82
CA LEU A 24 -9.27 -10.50 6.65
C LEU A 24 -10.23 -9.42 7.22
N GLY A 25 -9.71 -8.52 8.05
CA GLY A 25 -10.43 -7.43 8.71
C GLY A 25 -11.14 -7.79 10.02
N GLU A 26 -11.44 -9.07 10.26
CA GLU A 26 -12.01 -9.54 11.54
C GLU A 26 -10.93 -10.14 12.45
N GLU A 27 -10.12 -11.06 11.91
CA GLU A 27 -9.11 -11.81 12.66
C GLU A 27 -7.69 -11.32 12.36
N ILE A 28 -7.46 -10.85 11.13
CA ILE A 28 -6.17 -10.34 10.68
C ILE A 28 -6.37 -9.03 9.91
N ALA A 29 -5.66 -7.98 10.31
CA ALA A 29 -5.59 -6.71 9.59
C ALA A 29 -4.19 -6.51 9.01
N LEU A 30 -4.06 -5.55 8.08
CA LEU A 30 -2.80 -5.19 7.43
C LEU A 30 -2.22 -3.94 8.07
N ALA A 31 -0.90 -3.81 8.06
CA ALA A 31 -0.20 -2.59 8.44
C ALA A 31 0.89 -2.32 7.39
N LEU A 32 1.13 -1.05 7.09
CA LEU A 32 2.10 -0.62 6.07
C LEU A 32 3.21 0.20 6.71
N ASP A 33 4.45 -0.19 6.47
CA ASP A 33 5.62 0.68 6.61
C ASP A 33 6.09 1.07 5.22
N VAL A 34 5.75 2.28 4.79
CA VAL A 34 6.05 2.77 3.44
C VAL A 34 7.47 3.34 3.36
N ALA A 35 8.12 3.62 4.50
CA ALA A 35 9.42 4.29 4.56
C ALA A 35 9.49 5.48 3.58
N SER A 36 8.52 6.40 3.64
CA SER A 36 8.33 7.45 2.64
C SER A 36 9.52 8.42 2.48
N SER A 37 10.45 8.43 3.45
CA SER A 37 11.73 9.14 3.36
C SER A 37 12.61 8.61 2.21
N GLU A 38 12.48 7.35 1.84
CA GLU A 38 13.21 6.74 0.72
C GLU A 38 12.58 7.05 -0.64
N LEU A 39 11.35 7.59 -0.62
CA LEU A 39 10.55 7.89 -1.82
C LEU A 39 10.57 9.37 -2.18
N VAL A 40 10.92 10.25 -1.24
CA VAL A 40 10.84 11.71 -1.41
C VAL A 40 12.12 12.26 -2.05
N ASP A 41 11.96 13.19 -2.99
CA ASP A 41 13.07 13.94 -3.57
C ASP A 41 13.34 15.27 -2.83
N GLU A 42 14.36 15.99 -3.27
CA GLU A 42 14.74 17.31 -2.77
C GLU A 42 13.66 18.39 -2.98
N HIS A 43 12.63 18.13 -3.78
CA HIS A 43 11.52 19.04 -4.09
C HIS A 43 10.22 18.61 -3.38
N PHE A 44 10.30 17.67 -2.42
CA PHE A 44 9.16 17.11 -1.67
C PHE A 44 8.14 16.35 -2.52
N ASN A 45 8.55 15.79 -3.66
CA ASN A 45 7.71 14.88 -4.43
C ASN A 45 8.06 13.43 -4.11
N TYR A 46 7.05 12.57 -4.05
CA TYR A 46 7.16 11.15 -3.75
C TYR A 46 7.10 10.31 -5.02
N HIS A 47 8.14 9.51 -5.26
CA HIS A 47 8.32 8.72 -6.47
C HIS A 47 7.90 7.26 -6.25
N LEU A 48 6.68 6.92 -6.67
CA LEU A 48 6.17 5.55 -6.67
C LEU A 48 6.62 4.82 -7.94
N LYS A 49 7.87 4.35 -7.97
CA LYS A 49 8.51 3.74 -9.16
C LYS A 49 7.74 2.55 -9.72
N GLY A 50 7.13 1.72 -8.87
CA GLY A 50 6.32 0.59 -9.32
C GLY A 50 5.12 1.03 -10.16
N GLU A 51 4.53 2.18 -9.87
CA GLU A 51 3.35 2.69 -10.56
C GLU A 51 3.65 3.80 -11.58
N ASN A 52 4.94 4.16 -11.76
CA ASN A 52 5.37 5.33 -12.54
C ASN A 52 4.62 6.62 -12.18
N LYS A 53 4.37 6.83 -10.88
CA LYS A 53 3.70 8.03 -10.36
C LYS A 53 4.68 8.89 -9.57
N ILE A 54 4.53 10.20 -9.72
CA ILE A 54 5.14 11.21 -8.88
C ILE A 54 3.99 11.93 -8.21
N LEU A 55 3.97 11.96 -6.88
CA LEU A 55 2.89 12.53 -6.08
C LEU A 55 3.42 13.63 -5.18
N ASP A 56 2.64 14.67 -4.95
CA ASP A 56 2.88 15.58 -3.83
C ASP A 56 2.37 14.98 -2.50
N SER A 57 2.58 15.69 -1.38
CA SER A 57 2.11 15.23 -0.07
C SER A 57 0.59 15.06 0.02
N HIS A 58 -0.20 15.90 -0.64
CA HIS A 58 -1.66 15.82 -0.62
C HIS A 58 -2.15 14.62 -1.44
N GLU A 59 -1.56 14.41 -2.61
CA GLU A 59 -1.84 13.27 -3.48
C GLU A 59 -1.43 11.95 -2.83
N LEU A 60 -0.29 11.92 -2.13
CA LEU A 60 0.15 10.73 -1.38
C LEU A 60 -0.83 10.39 -0.24
N VAL A 61 -1.32 11.40 0.49
CA VAL A 61 -2.35 11.18 1.52
C VAL A 61 -3.66 10.70 0.91
N ALA A 62 -4.06 11.23 -0.25
CA ALA A 62 -5.24 10.75 -0.97
C ALA A 62 -5.07 9.29 -1.41
N TYR A 63 -3.89 8.94 -1.92
CA TYR A 63 -3.54 7.56 -2.27
C TYR A 63 -3.64 6.60 -1.07
N TYR A 64 -3.11 6.98 0.10
CA TYR A 64 -3.25 6.18 1.31
C TYR A 64 -4.71 6.03 1.76
N LYS A 65 -5.51 7.09 1.65
CA LYS A 65 -6.95 7.00 1.94
C LYS A 65 -7.65 5.98 1.04
N GLU A 66 -7.32 5.93 -0.24
CA GLU A 66 -7.86 4.94 -1.16
C GLU A 66 -7.46 3.51 -0.78
N LEU A 67 -6.22 3.30 -0.33
CA LEU A 67 -5.76 2.00 0.13
C LEU A 67 -6.51 1.54 1.39
N VAL A 68 -6.63 2.41 2.40
CA VAL A 68 -7.35 2.11 3.65
C VAL A 68 -8.85 1.87 3.40
N ALA A 69 -9.44 2.51 2.39
CA ALA A 69 -10.82 2.26 2.01
C ALA A 69 -11.05 0.89 1.35
N LYS A 70 -10.02 0.33 0.70
CA LYS A 70 -10.10 -0.95 -0.04
C LYS A 70 -9.63 -2.15 0.79
N TYR A 71 -8.69 -1.93 1.69
CA TYR A 71 -8.08 -2.99 2.50
C TYR A 71 -8.15 -2.61 3.98
N PRO A 72 -8.33 -3.58 4.90
CA PRO A 72 -8.36 -3.31 6.33
C PRO A 72 -6.94 -3.04 6.84
N ILE A 73 -6.45 -1.83 6.56
CA ILE A 73 -5.16 -1.32 7.02
C ILE A 73 -5.39 -0.51 8.31
N VAL A 74 -4.67 -0.85 9.37
CA VAL A 74 -4.80 -0.25 10.72
C VAL A 74 -3.50 0.28 11.28
#